data_AF-A0A0G0QAN5-F1
#
_entry.id   AF-A0A0G0QAN5-F1
#
_cell.length_a   1.000
_cell.length_b   1.000
_cell.length_c   1.000
_cell.angle_alpha   90.00
_cell.angle_beta   90.00
_cell.angle_gamma   90.00
#
_symmetry.space_group_name_H-M   'P 1'
#
loop_
_entity.id
_entity.type
_entity.pdbx_description
1 polymer ?
#
loop_
_entity_poly.entity_id
_entity_poly.type
_entity_poly.pdbx_seq_one_letter_code
_entity_poly.pdbx_strand_id
1 'polypeptide(L)' 'MIKIRLARHGSKKRPFYRIIAVDERKKRSGAALDVIGFWYPSKIEKRLDKKKLEKWLALGAKKTLGVDKLLSK' A
#
# COMPACT_ATOMS: atom_id res chain seq x y z
N MET A 1 -13.23 -1.62 -8.02
CA MET A 1 -12.95 -0.27 -7.45
C MET A 1 -11.48 -0.17 -7.13
N ILE A 2 -10.87 1.00 -7.28
CA ILE A 2 -9.44 1.18 -6.98
C ILE A 2 -9.27 1.26 -5.45
N LYS A 3 -8.41 0.39 -4.91
CA LYS A 3 -8.07 0.36 -3.50
C LYS A 3 -6.58 0.56 -3.30
N ILE A 4 -6.26 1.34 -2.28
CA ILE A 4 -4.90 1.45 -1.75
C ILE A 4 -4.78 0.42 -0.63
N ARG A 5 -3.93 -0.59 -0.84
CA ARG A 5 -3.78 -1.72 0.08
C ARG A 5 -2.33 -2.15 0.27
N LEU A 6 -2.10 -2.88 1.36
CA LEU A 6 -0.79 -3.47 1.68
C LEU A 6 -0.63 -4.82 0.97
N ALA A 7 0.38 -4.92 0.10
CA ALA A 7 0.78 -6.18 -0.51
C ALA A 7 1.96 -6.77 0.25
N ARG A 8 1.72 -7.91 0.92
CA ARG A 8 2.76 -8.64 1.66
C ARG A 8 3.77 -9.28 0.69
N HIS A 9 5.03 -9.01 0.96
CA HIS A 9 6.23 -9.52 0.32
C HIS A 9 7.23 -9.93 1.42
N GLY A 10 8.39 -10.43 1.01
CA GLY A 10 9.45 -10.86 1.91
C GLY A 10 9.30 -12.33 2.34
N SER A 11 10.23 -12.75 3.19
CA SER A 11 10.39 -14.15 3.59
C SER A 11 9.60 -14.48 4.85
N LYS A 12 9.53 -15.77 5.18
CA LYS A 12 9.01 -16.24 6.48
C LYS A 12 9.73 -15.50 7.63
N LYS A 13 8.96 -15.03 8.63
CA LYS A 13 9.42 -14.22 9.77
C LYS A 13 10.09 -12.87 9.44
N ARG A 14 10.11 -12.43 8.17
CA ARG A 14 10.65 -11.12 7.74
C ARG A 14 9.70 -10.46 6.74
N PRO A 15 8.50 -10.01 7.18
CA PRO A 15 7.51 -9.45 6.29
C PRO A 15 7.92 -8.06 5.80
N PHE A 16 7.68 -7.82 4.52
CA PHE A 16 7.79 -6.52 3.88
C PHE A 16 6.45 -6.18 3.24
N TYR A 17 6.02 -4.91 3.28
CA TYR A 17 4.75 -4.51 2.69
C TYR A 17 4.96 -3.42 1.66
N ARG A 18 4.37 -3.60 0.47
CA ARG A 18 4.25 -2.54 -0.53
C ARG A 18 2.89 -1.87 -0.37
N ILE A 19 2.86 -0.54 -0.35
CA ILE A 19 1.64 0.25 -0.43
C ILE A 19 1.33 0.43 -1.92
N ILE A 20 0.29 -0.25 -2.41
CA ILE A 20 -0.03 -0.31 -3.83
C ILE A 20 -1.43 0.24 -4.12
N ALA A 21 -1.59 0.90 -5.26
CA ALA A 21 -2.87 1.18 -5.88
C ALA A 21 -3.21 0.05 -6.84
N VAL A 22 -4.39 -0.56 -6.68
CA VAL A 22 -4.81 -1.69 -7.51
C VAL A 22 -6.33 -1.80 -7.53
N ASP A 23 -6.90 -2.37 -8.59
CA ASP A 23 -8.30 -2.76 -8.55
C ASP A 23 -8.52 -3.88 -7.52
N GLU A 24 -9.59 -3.74 -6.73
CA GLU A 24 -10.03 -4.69 -5.72
C GLU A 24 -10.03 -6.15 -6.18
N ARG A 25 -10.47 -6.41 -7.42
CA ARG A 25 -10.63 -7.76 -7.97
C ARG A 25 -9.30 -8.48 -8.17
N LYS A 26 -8.17 -7.75 -8.21
CA LYS A 26 -6.84 -8.35 -8.41
C LYS A 26 -6.38 -9.07 -7.14
N LYS A 27 -5.54 -10.10 -7.32
CA LYS A 27 -4.87 -10.83 -6.23
C LYS A 27 -4.02 -9.89 -5.36
N ARG A 28 -3.89 -10.19 -4.07
CA ARG A 28 -3.18 -9.35 -3.08
C ARG A 28 -1.75 -8.97 -3.49
N SER A 29 -0.99 -9.92 -4.05
CA SER A 29 0.39 -9.73 -4.56
C SER A 29 0.46 -9.79 -6.08
N GLY A 30 -0.65 -9.49 -6.77
CA GLY A 30 -0.70 -9.43 -8.24
C GLY A 30 -0.16 -8.10 -8.79
N ALA A 31 -0.32 -7.91 -10.10
CA ALA A 31 0.06 -6.66 -10.77
C ALA A 31 -0.68 -5.46 -10.17
N ALA A 32 0.09 -4.48 -9.72
CA ALA A 32 -0.39 -3.19 -9.24
C ALA A 32 -0.45 -2.19 -10.40
N LEU A 33 -1.35 -1.22 -10.30
CA LEU A 33 -1.39 -0.07 -11.22
C LEU A 33 -0.21 0.87 -10.94
N ASP A 34 0.05 1.10 -9.65
CA ASP A 34 1.15 1.95 -9.19
C ASP A 34 1.60 1.52 -7.79
N VAL A 35 2.89 1.76 -7.51
CA VAL A 35 3.49 1.57 -6.20
C VAL A 35 3.67 2.95 -5.58
N ILE A 36 2.87 3.23 -4.54
CA ILE A 36 2.86 4.51 -3.83
C ILE A 36 3.97 4.53 -2.77
N GLY A 37 4.30 3.36 -2.21
CA GLY A 37 5.32 3.30 -1.17
C GLY A 37 5.58 1.92 -0.61
N PHE A 38 6.30 1.91 0.50
CA PHE A 38 6.85 0.73 1.16
C PHE A 38 6.76 0.88 2.67
N TRP A 39 6.53 -0.24 3.34
CA TRP A 39 6.48 -0.36 4.78
C TRP A 39 7.34 -1.54 5.24
N TYR A 40 8.28 -1.26 6.13
CA TYR A 40 9.20 -2.22 6.72
C TYR A 40 8.91 -2.36 8.23
N PRO A 41 8.04 -3.30 8.64
CA PRO A 41 7.70 -3.52 10.04
C PRO A 41 8.93 -3.80 10.92
N SER A 42 9.91 -4.56 10.39
CA SER A 42 11.13 -4.90 11.13
C SER A 42 12.02 -3.71 11.48
N LYS A 43 11.93 -2.62 10.71
CA LYS A 43 12.69 -1.38 10.92
C LYS A 43 11.82 -0.21 11.38
N ILE A 44 10.50 -0.43 11.47
CA ILE A 44 9.50 0.62 11.71
C ILE A 44 9.66 1.78 10.70
N GLU A 45 10.11 1.47 9.48
CA GLU A 45 10.40 2.47 8.44
C GLU A 45 9.30 2.47 7.37
N LYS A 46 8.70 3.64 7.11
CA LYS A 46 7.77 3.86 5.99
C LYS A 46 8.39 4.79 4.96
N ARG A 47 8.38 4.37 3.69
CA ARG A 47 8.74 5.21 2.55
C ARG A 47 7.48 5.46 1.74
N LEU A 48 6.99 6.68 1.74
CA LEU A 48 5.73 7.02 1.10
C LEU A 48 5.94 8.19 0.15
N ASP A 49 5.50 8.04 -1.09
CA ASP A 49 5.41 9.13 -2.03
C ASP A 49 4.06 9.84 -1.87
N LYS A 50 4.09 11.01 -1.21
CA LYS A 50 2.89 11.80 -0.91
C LYS A 50 2.19 12.28 -2.18
N LYS A 51 2.93 12.63 -3.23
CA LYS A 51 2.36 13.13 -4.50
C LYS A 51 1.52 12.05 -5.17
N LYS A 52 2.03 10.82 -5.20
CA LYS A 52 1.29 9.67 -5.74
C LYS A 52 0.07 9.36 -4.90
N LEU A 53 0.19 9.40 -3.56
CA LEU A 53 -0.93 9.14 -2.67
C LEU A 53 -2.08 10.12 -2.91
N GLU A 54 -1.79 11.43 -2.92
CA GLU A 54 -2.78 12.48 -3.15
C GLU A 54 -3.44 12.34 -4.53
N LYS A 55 -2.66 12.05 -5.57
CA LYS A 55 -3.20 11.77 -6.91
C LYS A 55 -4.23 10.65 -6.90
N TRP A 56 -3.92 9.52 -6.25
CA TRP A 56 -4.83 8.39 -6.20
C TRP A 56 -6.07 8.65 -5.32
N LEU A 57 -5.93 9.44 -4.26
CA LEU A 57 -7.06 9.88 -3.44
C LEU A 57 -8.00 10.82 -4.20
N ALA A 58 -7.45 11.76 -4.98
CA ALA A 58 -8.21 12.64 -5.85
C ALA A 58 -8.98 11.88 -6.95
N LEU A 59 -8.40 10.78 -7.44
CA LEU A 59 -9.06 9.86 -8.39
C LEU A 59 -10.11 8.94 -7.74
N GLY A 60 -10.39 9.10 -6.43
CA GLY A 60 -11.41 8.33 -5.72
C GLY A 60 -10.96 6.96 -5.22
N ALA A 61 -9.65 6.70 -5.12
CA ALA A 61 -9.16 5.45 -4.56
C ALA A 61 -9.47 5.35 -3.06
N LYS A 62 -10.01 4.21 -2.62
CA LYS A 62 -10.33 3.97 -1.20
C LYS A 62 -9.16 3.30 -0.48
N LYS A 63 -8.79 3.81 0.69
CA LYS A 63 -7.78 3.18 1.56
C LYS A 63 -8.39 1.98 2.28
N THR A 64 -7.57 0.97 2.55
CA THR A 64 -7.94 -0.15 3.44
C THR A 64 -7.62 0.21 4.89
N LEU A 65 -8.33 -0.40 5.86
CA LEU A 65 -8.15 -0.13 7.30
C LEU A 65 -6.68 -0.23 7.76
N GLY A 66 -5.92 -1.20 7.21
CA GLY A 66 -4.51 -1.36 7.53
C GLY A 66 -3.61 -0.23 7.01
N VAL A 67 -3.92 0.32 5.83
CA VAL A 67 -3.22 1.50 5.29
C VAL A 67 -3.61 2.74 6.08
N ASP A 68 -4.89 2.86 6.43
CA ASP A 68 -5.40 4.01 7.18
C ASP A 68 -4.73 4.11 8.56
N LYS A 69 -4.68 3.01 9.32
CA LYS A 69 -3.94 2.93 10.60
C LYS A 69 -2.45 3.22 10.46
N LEU A 70 -1.83 2.88 9.33
CA LEU A 70 -0.41 3.14 9.08
C LEU A 70 -0.12 4.63 8.75
N LEU A 71 -1.09 5.31 8.13
CA LEU A 71 -0.96 6.71 7.73
C LEU A 71 -1.43 7.69 8.80
N SER A 72 -2.40 7.32 9.63
CA SER A 72 -2.90 8.14 10.74
C SER A 72 -1.94 8.21 11.93
N LYS A 73 -0.87 7.41 11.91
CA LYS A 73 0.17 7.35 12.94
C LYS A 73 1.44 8.04 12.45
#